data_AF-A0A6N9GWC3-F1
#
_entry.id   AF-A0A6N9GWC3-F1
#
_cell.length_a   1.000
_cell.length_b   1.000
_cell.length_c   1.000
_cell.angle_alpha   90.00
_cell.angle_beta   90.00
_cell.angle_gamma   90.00
#
_symmetry.space_group_name_H-M   'P 1'
#
loop_
_entity.id
_entity.type
_entity.pdbx_description
1 polymer ?
#
loop_
_entity_poly.entity_id
_entity_poly.type
_entity_poly.pdbx_seq_one_letter_code
_entity_poly.pdbx_strand_id
1 'polypeptide(L)'
;MSDQIESAAALMVRDYLVLAFLVSLGALQISVSISGIRGLWVLPHRNLTRAFGILLIILGLAYYLLSPLWIEGPWAAGSVVDGTSENRIWGTASVDEISGARNLNDIHGGMAGTAYAVFFVLSAVLTTLFAAVIGTINNRLFPSPSRSEGDAWSEAITQGGGEPTGDGLDALKTTSPLTTFKSSLHNLRDTGANDIHNQMQSAHRWSIPSVIGRMWRN
;
A
#
# COMPACT_ATOMS: atom_id res chain seq x y z
N MET A 1 -19.20 32.12 -4.29
CA MET A 1 -17.83 31.97 -4.82
C MET A 1 -16.94 31.22 -3.82
N SER A 2 -16.98 31.52 -2.51
CA SER A 2 -16.34 30.72 -1.45
C SER A 2 -16.71 29.23 -1.50
N ASP A 3 -18.00 28.91 -1.63
CA ASP A 3 -18.50 27.53 -1.52
C ASP A 3 -18.05 26.64 -2.69
N GLN A 4 -17.84 27.24 -3.87
CA GLN A 4 -17.31 26.53 -5.04
C GLN A 4 -15.81 26.25 -4.91
N ILE A 5 -15.06 27.15 -4.28
CA ILE A 5 -13.63 26.95 -4.01
C ILE A 5 -13.44 25.87 -2.95
N GLU A 6 -14.24 25.90 -1.87
CA GLU A 6 -14.19 24.88 -0.82
C GLU A 6 -14.58 23.49 -1.33
N SER A 7 -15.63 23.40 -2.16
CA SER A 7 -16.02 22.13 -2.78
C SER A 7 -14.99 21.62 -3.79
N ALA A 8 -14.34 22.50 -4.56
CA ALA A 8 -13.23 22.14 -5.45
C ALA A 8 -12.04 21.55 -4.68
N ALA A 9 -11.63 22.23 -3.60
CA ALA A 9 -10.55 21.76 -2.74
C ALA A 9 -10.89 20.40 -2.10
N ALA A 10 -12.12 20.24 -1.58
CA ALA A 10 -12.57 18.98 -0.99
C ALA A 10 -12.55 17.84 -2.02
N LEU A 11 -12.95 18.11 -3.27
CA LEU A 11 -12.93 17.13 -4.36
C LEU A 11 -11.51 16.68 -4.68
N MET A 12 -10.56 17.62 -4.74
CA MET A 12 -9.14 17.32 -4.95
C MET A 12 -8.54 16.54 -3.77
N VAL A 13 -8.83 16.93 -2.53
CA VAL A 13 -8.40 16.23 -1.32
C VAL A 13 -8.90 14.79 -1.33
N ARG A 14 -10.19 14.59 -1.59
CA ARG A 14 -10.81 13.27 -1.67
C ARG A 14 -10.12 12.40 -2.70
N ASP A 15 -9.97 12.89 -3.93
CA ASP A 15 -9.41 12.10 -5.02
C ASP A 15 -7.94 11.76 -4.77
N TYR A 16 -7.19 12.71 -4.20
CA TYR A 16 -5.81 12.47 -3.79
C TYR A 16 -5.72 11.45 -2.64
N LEU A 17 -6.59 11.50 -1.65
CA LEU A 17 -6.61 10.53 -0.56
C LEU A 17 -6.90 9.11 -1.06
N VAL A 18 -7.84 8.96 -2.00
CA VAL A 18 -8.11 7.68 -2.66
C VAL A 18 -6.87 7.18 -3.40
N LEU A 19 -6.22 8.04 -4.19
CA LEU A 19 -4.97 7.72 -4.87
C LEU A 19 -3.89 7.29 -3.88
N ALA A 20 -3.60 8.11 -2.88
CA ALA A 20 -2.54 7.90 -1.91
C ALA A 20 -2.76 6.61 -1.13
N PHE A 21 -4.00 6.32 -0.73
CA PHE A 21 -4.37 5.06 -0.08
C PHE A 21 -4.14 3.86 -1.00
N LEU A 22 -4.69 3.87 -2.22
CA LEU A 22 -4.57 2.74 -3.16
C LEU A 22 -3.11 2.48 -3.56
N VAL A 23 -2.35 3.54 -3.86
CA VAL A 23 -0.94 3.43 -4.23
C VAL A 23 -0.10 2.95 -3.06
N SER A 24 -0.32 3.49 -1.85
CA SER A 24 0.43 3.06 -0.66
C SER A 24 0.13 1.60 -0.30
N LEU A 25 -1.15 1.20 -0.33
CA LEU A 25 -1.53 -0.20 -0.11
C LEU A 25 -0.92 -1.10 -1.19
N GLY A 26 -0.99 -0.68 -2.46
CA GLY A 26 -0.43 -1.44 -3.57
C GLY A 26 1.08 -1.62 -3.46
N ALA A 27 1.82 -0.55 -3.15
CA ALA A 27 3.26 -0.58 -2.92
C ALA A 27 3.62 -1.45 -1.70
N LEU A 28 2.84 -1.35 -0.62
CA LEU A 28 2.99 -2.21 0.55
C LEU A 28 2.81 -3.68 0.16
N GLN A 29 1.73 -4.04 -0.53
CA GLN A 29 1.44 -5.42 -0.96
C GLN A 29 2.55 -5.99 -1.86
N ILE A 30 3.08 -5.20 -2.80
CA ILE A 30 4.23 -5.60 -3.63
C ILE A 30 5.44 -5.86 -2.73
N SER A 31 5.77 -4.92 -1.83
CA SER A 31 6.95 -5.01 -0.97
C SER A 31 6.89 -6.21 -0.02
N VAL A 32 5.77 -6.40 0.68
CA VAL A 32 5.58 -7.53 1.61
C VAL A 32 5.48 -8.87 0.88
N SER A 33 5.02 -8.88 -0.38
CA SER A 33 5.09 -10.08 -1.22
C SER A 33 6.53 -10.45 -1.57
N ILE A 34 7.42 -9.47 -1.75
CA ILE A 34 8.83 -9.70 -2.04
C ILE A 34 9.54 -10.20 -0.78
N SER A 35 9.37 -9.48 0.34
CA SER A 35 9.94 -9.79 1.66
C SER A 35 9.37 -11.05 2.33
N GLY A 36 8.17 -11.50 1.95
CA GLY A 36 7.56 -12.68 2.57
C GLY A 36 6.87 -12.42 3.92
N ILE A 37 6.63 -11.16 4.29
CA ILE A 37 5.94 -10.78 5.54
C ILE A 37 4.45 -11.07 5.41
N ARG A 38 4.07 -12.33 5.63
CA ARG A 38 2.69 -12.82 5.51
C ARG A 38 1.70 -12.09 6.42
N GLY A 39 2.15 -11.58 7.56
CA GLY A 39 1.35 -10.79 8.52
C GLY A 39 0.64 -9.58 7.91
N LEU A 40 1.13 -9.10 6.76
CA LEU A 40 0.62 -7.92 6.06
C LEU A 40 -0.04 -8.25 4.71
N TRP A 41 -0.16 -9.54 4.36
CA TRP A 41 -0.71 -9.94 3.08
C TRP A 41 -2.24 -9.85 3.10
N VAL A 42 -2.79 -8.97 2.25
CA VAL A 42 -4.24 -8.84 2.04
C VAL A 42 -4.82 -10.04 1.30
N LEU A 43 -3.99 -10.84 0.63
CA LEU A 43 -4.40 -12.08 -0.03
C LEU A 43 -3.51 -13.26 0.40
N PRO A 44 -4.01 -14.51 0.40
CA PRO A 44 -3.30 -15.65 0.97
C PRO A 44 -2.06 -16.10 0.16
N HIS A 45 -2.01 -15.78 -1.14
CA HIS A 45 -0.96 -16.26 -2.04
C HIS A 45 -0.04 -15.13 -2.50
N ARG A 46 1.28 -15.37 -2.48
CA ARG A 46 2.33 -14.39 -2.85
C ARG A 46 2.07 -13.70 -4.19
N ASN A 47 1.76 -14.49 -5.22
CA ASN A 47 1.54 -13.99 -6.58
C ASN A 47 0.26 -13.16 -6.68
N LEU A 48 -0.80 -13.58 -5.98
CA LEU A 48 -2.05 -12.82 -5.91
C LEU A 48 -1.86 -11.51 -5.16
N THR A 49 -1.16 -11.53 -4.02
CA THR A 49 -0.83 -10.33 -3.25
C THR A 49 -0.06 -9.31 -4.09
N ARG A 50 0.92 -9.78 -4.88
CA ARG A 50 1.68 -8.93 -5.79
C ARG A 50 0.81 -8.38 -6.92
N ALA A 51 0.04 -9.23 -7.59
CA ALA A 51 -0.82 -8.81 -8.70
C ALA A 51 -1.90 -7.82 -8.23
N PHE A 52 -2.48 -8.07 -7.06
CA PHE A 52 -3.39 -7.17 -6.39
C PHE A 52 -2.72 -5.83 -6.08
N GLY A 53 -1.49 -5.84 -5.57
CA GLY A 53 -0.75 -4.61 -5.32
C GLY A 53 -0.51 -3.77 -6.58
N ILE A 54 -0.13 -4.41 -7.69
CA ILE A 54 0.04 -3.75 -9.00
C ILE A 54 -1.30 -3.17 -9.47
N LEU A 55 -2.38 -3.96 -9.37
CA LEU A 55 -3.73 -3.54 -9.77
C LEU A 55 -4.21 -2.33 -8.95
N LEU A 56 -3.94 -2.29 -7.66
CA LEU A 56 -4.28 -1.13 -6.81
C LEU A 56 -3.56 0.15 -7.25
N ILE A 57 -2.27 0.06 -7.61
CA ILE A 57 -1.51 1.23 -8.11
C ILE A 57 -2.13 1.73 -9.42
N ILE A 58 -2.37 0.83 -10.37
CA ILE A 58 -2.98 1.18 -11.66
C ILE A 58 -4.36 1.79 -11.44
N LEU A 59 -5.19 1.19 -10.58
CA LEU A 59 -6.53 1.67 -10.29
C LEU A 59 -6.52 3.04 -9.61
N GLY A 60 -5.61 3.28 -8.66
CA GLY A 60 -5.47 4.58 -8.00
C GLY A 60 -5.09 5.67 -8.99
N LEU A 61 -4.09 5.42 -9.84
CA LEU A 61 -3.67 6.36 -10.89
C LEU A 61 -4.78 6.61 -11.91
N ALA A 62 -5.43 5.55 -12.38
CA ALA A 62 -6.55 5.64 -13.31
C ALA A 62 -7.70 6.45 -12.70
N TYR A 63 -8.09 6.17 -11.46
CA TYR A 63 -9.13 6.91 -10.77
C TYR A 63 -8.78 8.40 -10.67
N TYR A 64 -7.58 8.75 -10.21
CA TYR A 64 -7.18 10.15 -10.02
C TYR A 64 -7.13 10.93 -11.34
N LEU A 65 -6.54 10.34 -12.38
CA LEU A 65 -6.34 10.99 -13.67
C LEU A 65 -7.63 11.06 -14.50
N LEU A 66 -8.46 10.03 -14.44
CA LEU A 66 -9.61 9.88 -15.31
C LEU A 66 -10.92 10.38 -14.69
N SER A 67 -11.00 10.53 -13.36
CA SER A 67 -12.19 11.07 -12.68
C SER A 67 -12.74 12.37 -13.27
N PRO A 68 -11.94 13.33 -13.76
CA PRO A 68 -12.48 14.54 -14.39
C PRO A 68 -13.40 14.28 -15.60
N LEU A 69 -13.30 13.12 -16.25
CA LEU A 69 -14.12 12.77 -17.42
C LEU A 69 -15.58 12.44 -17.05
N TRP A 70 -15.85 12.05 -15.81
CA TRP A 70 -17.19 11.58 -15.40
C TRP A 70 -17.65 12.13 -14.05
N ILE A 71 -16.80 12.86 -13.32
CA ILE A 71 -17.16 13.58 -12.10
C ILE A 71 -17.15 15.06 -12.42
N GLU A 72 -18.25 15.73 -12.12
CA GLU A 72 -18.32 17.19 -12.24
C GLU A 72 -17.40 17.87 -11.22
N GLY A 73 -16.59 18.81 -11.69
CA GLY A 73 -15.66 19.58 -10.88
C GLY A 73 -15.19 20.84 -11.62
N PRO A 74 -14.17 21.54 -11.09
CA PRO A 74 -13.62 22.75 -11.69
C PRO A 74 -12.71 22.44 -12.89
N TRP A 75 -13.24 21.72 -13.89
CA TRP A 75 -12.50 21.25 -15.06
C TRP A 75 -13.41 21.05 -16.27
N ALA A 76 -14.49 21.83 -16.39
CA ALA A 76 -15.35 21.78 -17.56
C ALA A 76 -14.58 21.99 -18.87
N ALA A 77 -15.04 21.32 -19.93
CA ALA A 77 -14.45 21.44 -21.26
C ALA A 77 -14.38 22.91 -21.72
N GLY A 78 -13.22 23.34 -22.22
CA GLY A 78 -12.94 24.70 -22.66
C GLY A 78 -12.58 25.70 -21.56
N SER A 79 -12.78 25.35 -20.27
CA SER A 79 -12.39 26.22 -19.14
C SER A 79 -10.97 25.96 -18.64
N VAL A 80 -10.25 25.01 -19.25
CA VAL A 80 -8.90 24.59 -18.85
C VAL A 80 -7.82 25.44 -19.53
N VAL A 81 -8.17 26.12 -20.64
CA VAL A 81 -7.23 26.83 -21.53
C VAL A 81 -6.89 28.25 -21.04
N ASP A 82 -7.76 28.90 -20.27
CA ASP A 82 -7.65 30.34 -19.94
C ASP A 82 -7.05 30.67 -18.54
N GLY A 83 -6.39 29.71 -17.90
CA GLY A 83 -5.23 30.00 -17.04
C GLY A 83 -5.42 30.72 -15.69
N THR A 84 -6.62 30.70 -15.10
CA THR A 84 -6.80 30.94 -13.64
C THR A 84 -8.00 30.16 -13.10
N SER A 85 -7.88 29.56 -11.91
CA SER A 85 -8.99 28.97 -11.12
C SER A 85 -10.27 29.78 -11.05
N GLU A 86 -10.15 31.11 -11.05
CA GLU A 86 -11.28 32.02 -10.77
C GLU A 86 -12.30 32.01 -11.92
N ASN A 87 -11.89 31.57 -13.11
CA ASN A 87 -12.73 31.48 -14.31
C ASN A 87 -13.09 30.03 -14.69
N ARG A 88 -12.75 29.04 -13.86
CA ARG A 88 -13.07 27.64 -14.17
C ARG A 88 -14.57 27.37 -13.99
N ILE A 89 -15.14 26.74 -15.01
CA ILE A 89 -16.56 26.37 -15.03
C ILE A 89 -16.70 24.97 -14.44
N TRP A 90 -17.78 24.75 -13.70
CA TRP A 90 -18.09 23.45 -13.12
C TRP A 90 -18.63 22.51 -14.19
N GLY A 91 -18.08 21.30 -14.30
CA GLY A 91 -18.49 20.32 -15.30
C GLY A 91 -17.47 19.19 -15.46
N THR A 92 -17.62 18.40 -16.52
CA THR A 92 -16.68 17.33 -16.87
C THR A 92 -15.67 17.81 -17.92
N ALA A 93 -14.47 17.25 -17.85
CA ALA A 93 -13.40 17.52 -18.81
C ALA A 93 -13.60 16.71 -20.08
N SER A 94 -13.11 17.23 -21.21
CA SER A 94 -12.93 16.42 -22.41
C SER A 94 -11.61 15.61 -22.33
N VAL A 95 -11.49 14.58 -23.17
CA VAL A 95 -10.32 13.68 -23.17
C VAL A 95 -9.04 14.43 -23.54
N ASP A 96 -9.14 15.39 -24.44
CA ASP A 96 -8.04 16.24 -24.91
C ASP A 96 -7.54 17.24 -23.85
N GLU A 97 -8.38 17.59 -22.89
CA GLU A 97 -8.05 18.57 -21.83
C GLU A 97 -7.71 17.93 -20.47
N ILE A 98 -7.67 16.60 -20.41
CA ILE A 98 -7.50 15.84 -19.16
C ILE A 98 -6.18 16.14 -18.43
N SER A 99 -5.13 16.46 -19.20
CA SER A 99 -3.81 16.80 -18.66
C SER A 99 -3.83 18.17 -17.96
N GLY A 100 -4.64 19.11 -18.43
CA GLY A 100 -4.82 20.43 -17.83
C GLY A 100 -5.88 20.46 -16.72
N ALA A 101 -6.86 19.55 -16.77
CA ALA A 101 -7.92 19.43 -15.75
C ALA A 101 -7.34 19.30 -14.34
N ARG A 102 -6.21 18.58 -14.20
CA ARG A 102 -5.49 18.32 -12.95
C ARG A 102 -4.24 19.19 -12.74
N ASN A 103 -4.02 20.25 -13.53
CA ASN A 103 -2.87 21.13 -13.31
C ASN A 103 -3.01 21.89 -11.97
N LEU A 104 -2.39 21.32 -10.92
CA LEU A 104 -2.47 21.77 -9.53
C LEU A 104 -1.86 23.15 -9.30
N ASN A 105 -0.98 23.60 -10.20
CA ASN A 105 -0.26 24.86 -10.06
C ASN A 105 -1.11 26.09 -10.43
N ASP A 106 -2.27 25.86 -11.06
CA ASP A 106 -3.12 26.92 -11.66
C ASP A 106 -4.50 27.05 -10.99
N ILE A 107 -4.76 26.23 -9.96
CA ILE A 107 -6.02 26.28 -9.21
C ILE A 107 -5.77 27.05 -7.89
N HIS A 108 -6.32 28.25 -7.69
CA HIS A 108 -6.49 28.95 -6.39
C HIS A 108 -7.43 28.15 -5.47
N GLY A 109 -6.95 27.00 -5.05
CA GLY A 109 -7.69 25.94 -4.35
C GLY A 109 -6.94 24.59 -4.39
N GLY A 110 -5.87 24.51 -5.20
CA GLY A 110 -4.91 23.42 -5.17
C GLY A 110 -4.24 23.33 -3.80
N MET A 111 -4.14 22.12 -3.27
CA MET A 111 -3.46 21.87 -2.01
C MET A 111 -1.98 22.26 -2.11
N ALA A 112 -1.43 22.88 -1.07
CA ALA A 112 0.01 23.08 -1.00
C ALA A 112 0.75 21.73 -1.05
N GLY A 113 1.95 21.70 -1.64
CA GLY A 113 2.79 20.50 -1.71
C GLY A 113 2.99 19.80 -0.36
N THR A 114 3.03 20.58 0.72
CA THR A 114 3.12 20.11 2.10
C THR A 114 1.88 19.32 2.54
N ALA A 115 0.68 19.74 2.14
CA ALA A 115 -0.57 19.05 2.48
C ALA A 115 -0.65 17.68 1.79
N TYR A 116 -0.23 17.60 0.51
CA TYR A 116 -0.11 16.32 -0.19
C TYR A 116 0.84 15.37 0.52
N ALA A 117 2.01 15.84 0.96
CA ALA A 117 2.96 15.02 1.71
C ALA A 117 2.36 14.49 3.03
N VAL A 118 1.64 15.33 3.77
CA VAL A 118 0.96 14.92 5.01
C VAL A 118 -0.09 13.84 4.73
N PHE A 119 -0.93 14.04 3.72
CA PHE A 119 -1.97 13.07 3.36
C PHE A 119 -1.40 11.75 2.82
N PHE A 120 -0.26 11.82 2.12
CA PHE A 120 0.46 10.61 1.70
C PHE A 120 0.95 9.81 2.90
N VAL A 121 1.62 10.45 3.87
CA VAL A 121 2.10 9.79 5.09
C VAL A 121 0.93 9.21 5.88
N LEU A 122 -0.17 9.96 6.05
CA LEU A 122 -1.37 9.49 6.73
C LEU A 122 -1.95 8.24 6.04
N SER A 123 -2.01 8.26 4.70
CA SER A 123 -2.46 7.12 3.90
C SER A 123 -1.54 5.91 4.05
N ALA A 124 -0.21 6.11 4.07
CA ALA A 124 0.75 5.04 4.29
C ALA A 124 0.59 4.37 5.68
N VAL A 125 0.36 5.17 6.72
CA VAL A 125 0.08 4.64 8.07
C VAL A 125 -1.23 3.85 8.07
N LEU A 126 -2.30 4.44 7.53
CA LEU A 126 -3.62 3.81 7.51
C LEU A 126 -3.62 2.48 6.73
N THR A 127 -2.96 2.46 5.57
CA THR A 127 -2.83 1.24 4.75
C THR A 127 -2.01 0.16 5.42
N THR A 128 -0.97 0.52 6.19
CA THR A 128 -0.21 -0.44 7.00
C THR A 128 -1.08 -1.06 8.08
N LEU A 129 -1.86 -0.25 8.81
CA LEU A 129 -2.79 -0.75 9.82
C LEU A 129 -3.86 -1.65 9.20
N PHE A 130 -4.46 -1.22 8.08
CA PHE A 130 -5.43 -2.00 7.33
C PHE A 130 -4.85 -3.36 6.89
N ALA A 131 -3.67 -3.35 6.29
CA ALA A 131 -2.99 -4.56 5.85
C ALA A 131 -2.62 -5.49 7.02
N ALA A 132 -2.25 -4.96 8.18
CA ALA A 132 -1.97 -5.76 9.38
C ALA A 132 -3.23 -6.45 9.92
N VAL A 133 -4.36 -5.74 9.97
CA VAL A 133 -5.64 -6.32 10.41
C VAL A 133 -6.08 -7.44 9.46
N ILE A 134 -6.12 -7.14 8.15
CA ILE A 134 -6.57 -8.12 7.15
C ILE A 134 -5.58 -9.28 7.02
N GLY A 135 -4.28 -9.00 7.02
CA GLY A 135 -3.24 -10.02 6.97
C GLY A 135 -3.26 -10.95 8.17
N THR A 136 -3.56 -10.44 9.37
CA THR A 136 -3.77 -11.29 10.55
C THR A 136 -4.98 -12.21 10.37
N ILE A 137 -6.10 -11.70 9.85
CA ILE A 137 -7.29 -12.51 9.58
C ILE A 137 -6.97 -13.58 8.52
N ASN A 138 -6.31 -13.21 7.43
CA ASN A 138 -5.95 -14.15 6.37
C ASN A 138 -5.00 -15.24 6.83
N ASN A 139 -4.00 -14.93 7.66
CA ASN A 139 -3.09 -15.95 8.18
C ASN A 139 -3.81 -16.92 9.13
N ARG A 140 -4.89 -16.49 9.79
CA ARG A 140 -5.73 -17.39 10.59
C ARG A 140 -6.62 -18.29 9.74
N LEU A 141 -7.17 -17.77 8.65
CA LEU A 141 -8.07 -18.52 7.76
C LEU A 141 -7.31 -19.44 6.80
N PHE A 142 -6.14 -19.00 6.36
CA PHE A 142 -5.26 -19.70 5.44
C PHE A 142 -3.86 -19.81 6.06
N PRO A 143 -3.74 -20.53 7.19
CA PRO A 143 -2.43 -20.83 7.74
C PRO A 143 -1.66 -21.57 6.65
N SER A 144 -0.50 -21.04 6.31
CA SER A 144 0.36 -21.79 5.43
C SER A 144 0.85 -23.02 6.19
N PRO A 145 0.95 -24.19 5.51
CA PRO A 145 1.71 -25.29 6.07
C PRO A 145 3.05 -24.71 6.47
N SER A 146 3.35 -24.81 7.75
CA SER A 146 4.49 -24.14 8.34
C SER A 146 5.71 -24.53 7.51
N ARG A 147 6.61 -23.57 7.29
CA ARG A 147 7.97 -23.90 6.81
C ARG A 147 8.70 -24.84 7.79
N SER A 148 8.08 -25.15 8.93
CA SER A 148 8.49 -26.16 9.90
C SER A 148 7.92 -27.55 9.66
N GLU A 149 7.12 -27.85 8.63
CA GLU A 149 6.72 -29.26 8.41
C GLU A 149 7.93 -30.09 7.98
N GLY A 150 8.80 -29.56 7.10
CA GLY A 150 10.05 -30.25 6.73
C GLY A 150 11.04 -30.43 7.88
N ASP A 151 11.06 -29.49 8.83
CA ASP A 151 11.92 -29.56 10.02
C ASP A 151 11.27 -30.38 11.16
N ALA A 152 9.93 -30.35 11.28
CA ALA A 152 9.17 -31.13 12.26
C ALA A 152 9.07 -32.60 11.87
N TRP A 153 9.08 -32.96 10.58
CA TRP A 153 9.27 -34.36 10.18
C TRP A 153 10.69 -34.84 10.51
N SER A 154 11.71 -33.97 10.40
CA SER A 154 13.09 -34.29 10.81
C SER A 154 13.22 -34.48 12.33
N GLU A 155 12.51 -33.68 13.15
CA GLU A 155 12.47 -33.80 14.61
C GLU A 155 11.54 -34.92 15.12
N ALA A 156 10.39 -35.15 14.49
CA ALA A 156 9.46 -36.22 14.88
C ALA A 156 9.95 -37.63 14.50
N ILE A 157 10.79 -37.75 13.46
CA ILE A 157 11.48 -39.01 13.16
C ILE A 157 12.64 -39.26 14.15
N THR A 158 13.16 -38.22 14.82
CA THR A 158 14.19 -38.36 15.87
C THR A 158 13.66 -38.44 17.30
N GLN A 159 12.42 -38.03 17.56
CA GLN A 159 11.77 -38.19 18.87
C GLN A 159 10.43 -38.90 18.73
N GLY A 160 10.43 -40.21 19.01
CA GLY A 160 9.20 -40.98 19.13
C GLY A 160 8.35 -40.49 20.32
N GLY A 161 7.15 -40.01 20.05
CA GLY A 161 6.07 -39.94 21.04
C GLY A 161 5.11 -38.76 20.92
N GLY A 162 3.84 -39.07 20.64
CA GLY A 162 2.68 -38.27 21.08
C GLY A 162 1.97 -37.45 19.99
N GLU A 163 0.77 -37.90 19.60
CA GLU A 163 -0.20 -37.10 18.82
C GLU A 163 -0.56 -35.81 19.58
N PRO A 164 -0.62 -34.64 18.93
CA PRO A 164 -1.18 -33.44 19.53
C PRO A 164 -2.72 -33.49 19.45
N THR A 165 -3.35 -33.99 20.51
CA THR A 165 -4.78 -33.80 20.77
C THR A 165 -5.02 -32.38 21.26
N GLY A 166 -5.51 -31.50 20.40
CA GLY A 166 -5.92 -30.15 20.78
C GLY A 166 -6.76 -29.49 19.70
N ASP A 167 -8.08 -29.50 19.87
CA ASP A 167 -9.06 -28.91 18.96
C ASP A 167 -8.85 -27.39 18.86
N GLY A 168 -8.62 -26.89 17.64
CA GLY A 168 -8.28 -25.49 17.34
C GLY A 168 -9.37 -24.49 17.73
N LEU A 169 -10.55 -24.96 18.13
CA LEU A 169 -11.67 -24.16 18.60
C LEU A 169 -11.48 -23.59 20.01
N ASP A 170 -10.69 -24.25 20.87
CA ASP A 170 -10.45 -23.76 22.24
C ASP A 170 -9.43 -22.61 22.29
N ALA A 171 -8.57 -22.51 21.26
CA ALA A 171 -7.67 -21.36 21.08
C ALA A 171 -8.42 -20.05 20.74
N LEU A 172 -9.67 -20.14 20.23
CA LEU A 172 -10.49 -18.98 19.87
C LEU A 172 -11.14 -18.28 21.07
N LYS A 173 -11.35 -19.00 22.18
CA LYS A 173 -12.06 -18.44 23.35
C LYS A 173 -11.17 -17.57 24.25
N THR A 174 -9.85 -17.67 24.14
CA THR A 174 -8.91 -17.10 25.11
C THR A 174 -8.10 -15.91 24.59
N THR A 175 -8.20 -15.55 23.31
CA THR A 175 -7.23 -14.63 22.72
C THR A 175 -7.81 -13.24 22.45
N SER A 176 -7.45 -12.29 23.32
CA SER A 176 -7.77 -10.86 23.17
C SER A 176 -7.24 -10.28 21.84
N PRO A 177 -8.01 -9.41 21.16
CA PRO A 177 -7.55 -8.74 19.93
C PRO A 177 -6.33 -7.84 20.18
N LEU A 178 -6.17 -7.34 21.40
CA LEU A 178 -5.09 -6.44 21.81
C LEU A 178 -3.76 -7.19 22.02
N THR A 179 -3.80 -8.41 22.55
CA THR A 179 -2.60 -9.27 22.65
C THR A 179 -2.18 -9.77 21.27
N THR A 180 -3.14 -10.02 20.38
CA THR A 180 -2.89 -10.36 18.98
C THR A 180 -2.24 -9.22 18.21
N PHE A 181 -2.71 -7.98 18.40
CA PHE A 181 -2.09 -6.81 17.77
C PHE A 181 -0.65 -6.62 18.27
N LYS A 182 -0.42 -6.77 19.58
CA LYS A 182 0.94 -6.73 20.16
C LYS A 182 1.86 -7.80 19.58
N SER A 183 1.41 -9.05 19.45
CA SER A 183 2.24 -10.11 18.89
C SER A 183 2.51 -9.90 17.40
N SER A 184 1.54 -9.39 16.64
CA SER A 184 1.75 -9.00 15.23
C SER A 184 2.73 -7.84 15.11
N LEU A 185 2.69 -6.85 16.01
CA LEU A 185 3.62 -5.74 16.04
C LEU A 185 5.05 -6.20 16.39
N HIS A 186 5.17 -7.15 17.33
CA HIS A 186 6.43 -7.75 17.71
C HIS A 186 7.02 -8.56 16.56
N ASN A 187 6.23 -9.41 15.91
CA ASN A 187 6.65 -10.16 14.74
C ASN A 187 7.02 -9.25 13.56
N LEU A 188 6.30 -8.13 13.37
CA LEU A 188 6.64 -7.12 12.35
C LEU A 188 7.94 -6.40 12.68
N ARG A 189 8.20 -6.11 13.96
CA ARG A 189 9.46 -5.55 14.41
C ARG A 189 10.61 -6.53 14.21
N ASP A 190 10.46 -7.78 14.62
CA ASP A 190 11.57 -8.75 14.61
C ASP A 190 11.83 -9.28 13.20
N THR A 191 10.79 -9.59 12.44
CA THR A 191 10.91 -9.99 11.03
C THR A 191 11.34 -8.80 10.19
N GLY A 192 10.72 -7.63 10.39
CA GLY A 192 11.04 -6.42 9.63
C GLY A 192 12.46 -5.90 9.89
N ALA A 193 12.95 -5.94 11.13
CA ALA A 193 14.32 -5.53 11.44
C ALA A 193 15.35 -6.47 10.79
N ASN A 194 15.12 -7.78 10.84
CA ASN A 194 16.00 -8.75 10.20
C ASN A 194 15.95 -8.65 8.68
N ASP A 195 14.77 -8.42 8.09
CA ASP A 195 14.61 -8.30 6.64
C ASP A 195 15.17 -6.97 6.10
N ILE A 196 15.02 -5.86 6.84
CA ILE A 196 15.67 -4.58 6.54
C ILE A 196 17.18 -4.71 6.64
N HIS A 197 17.70 -5.39 7.66
CA HIS A 197 19.13 -5.64 7.81
C HIS A 197 19.67 -6.46 6.64
N ASN A 198 18.98 -7.52 6.26
CA ASN A 198 19.34 -8.36 5.11
C ASN A 198 19.22 -7.60 3.79
N GLN A 199 18.20 -6.75 3.62
CA GLN A 199 18.05 -5.90 2.44
C GLN A 199 19.13 -4.82 2.36
N MET A 200 19.52 -4.20 3.48
CA MET A 200 20.66 -3.27 3.52
C MET A 200 21.97 -3.96 3.15
N GLN A 201 22.21 -5.18 3.65
CA GLN A 201 23.37 -5.99 3.25
C GLN A 201 23.33 -6.33 1.75
N SER A 202 22.14 -6.63 1.21
CA SER A 202 21.97 -6.92 -0.22
C SER A 202 22.13 -5.66 -1.09
N ALA A 203 21.61 -4.51 -0.67
CA ALA A 203 21.71 -3.23 -1.37
C ALA A 203 23.17 -2.75 -1.42
N HIS A 204 23.97 -3.05 -0.39
CA HIS A 204 25.41 -2.76 -0.41
C HIS A 204 26.14 -3.53 -1.53
N ARG A 205 25.68 -4.73 -1.88
CA ARG A 205 26.23 -5.53 -3.01
C ARG A 205 25.87 -5.00 -4.40
N TRP A 206 24.86 -4.13 -4.50
CA TRP A 206 24.43 -3.47 -5.74
C TRP A 206 24.81 -1.99 -5.78
N SER A 207 25.49 -1.49 -4.75
CA SER A 207 26.00 -0.12 -4.73
C SER A 207 27.00 0.07 -5.88
N ILE A 208 26.83 1.16 -6.64
CA ILE A 208 27.61 1.54 -7.83
C ILE A 208 29.14 1.36 -7.66
N PRO A 209 29.77 1.63 -6.48
CA PRO A 209 31.20 1.38 -6.28
C PRO A 209 31.60 -0.10 -6.44
N SER A 210 30.74 -1.04 -6.05
CA SER A 210 31.02 -2.49 -6.08
C SER A 210 30.88 -3.12 -7.47
N VAL A 211 30.11 -2.48 -8.36
CA VAL A 211 29.98 -2.86 -9.77
C VAL A 211 31.15 -2.29 -10.57
N ILE A 212 31.54 -1.05 -10.31
CA ILE A 212 32.71 -0.40 -10.94
C ILE A 212 34.02 -1.10 -10.53
N GLY A 213 34.17 -1.47 -9.26
CA GLY A 213 35.34 -2.22 -8.79
C GLY A 213 35.48 -3.63 -9.39
N ARG A 214 34.38 -4.24 -9.84
CA ARG A 214 34.40 -5.54 -10.54
C ARG A 214 34.73 -5.41 -12.02
N MET A 215 34.38 -4.30 -12.66
CA MET A 215 34.75 -4.03 -14.05
C MET A 215 36.24 -3.69 -14.23
N TRP A 216 36.92 -3.22 -13.17
CA TRP A 216 38.36 -2.89 -13.22
C TRP A 216 39.31 -4.05 -12.92
N ARG A 217 38.79 -5.24 -12.59
CA ARG A 217 39.59 -6.44 -12.25
C ARG A 217 39.49 -7.58 -13.28
N ASN A 218 38.72 -7.39 -14.35
CA ASN A 218 38.67 -8.27 -15.52
C ASN A 218 39.22 -7.51 -16.73
#